data_AF-A0A5Q2NAF6-F1
#
_entry.id   AF-A0A5Q2NAF6-F1
#
_cell.length_a   1.000
_cell.length_b   1.000
_cell.length_c   1.000
_cell.angle_alpha   90.00
_cell.angle_beta   90.00
_cell.angle_gamma   90.00
#
_symmetry.space_group_name_H-M   'P 1'
#
loop_
_entity.id
_entity.type
_entity.pdbx_description
1 polymer ?
#
loop_
_entity_poly.entity_id
_entity_poly.type
_entity_poly.pdbx_seq_one_letter_code
_entity_poly.pdbx_strand_id
1 'polypeptide(L)'
;MYLNNLEGEELEEIAMENPAIKKAVTIEQAFMKSNIERRIYELREKAVRDEISALAGAKEEGRVEGKAEGKAEGKAEGRQETLREKTIAALKAGLEVNLIAQIMGLDIVEVQKLKEDLNKS
;
A
#
# COMPACT_ATOMS: atom_id res chain seq x y z
N MET A 1 -0.04 -11.83 42.49
CA MET A 1 0.51 -13.14 42.90
C MET A 1 0.86 -13.04 44.36
N TYR A 2 0.41 -14.00 45.16
CA TYR A 2 0.55 -13.97 46.61
C TYR A 2 1.80 -14.69 47.13
N LEU A 3 2.62 -15.27 46.24
CA LEU A 3 3.77 -16.12 46.57
C LEU A 3 5.08 -15.67 45.91
N ASN A 4 5.28 -14.37 45.69
CA ASN A 4 6.47 -13.86 44.98
C ASN A 4 7.79 -13.94 45.80
N ASN A 5 7.76 -14.42 47.06
CA ASN A 5 8.93 -14.47 47.95
C ASN A 5 9.38 -15.89 48.35
N LEU A 6 8.71 -16.94 47.86
CA LEU A 6 9.06 -18.34 48.09
C LEU A 6 9.11 -19.01 46.72
N GLU A 7 10.28 -18.98 46.06
CA GLU A 7 10.47 -19.61 44.75
C GLU A 7 11.37 -20.83 44.87
N GLY A 8 11.04 -21.89 44.12
CA GLY A 8 11.88 -23.09 44.03
C GLY A 8 11.60 -24.16 45.09
N GLU A 9 12.66 -24.84 45.53
CA GLU A 9 12.61 -26.06 46.36
C GLU A 9 11.86 -25.86 47.69
N GLU A 10 11.96 -24.68 48.30
CA GLU A 10 11.30 -24.34 49.59
C GLU A 10 9.77 -24.30 49.46
N LEU A 11 9.24 -23.76 48.36
CA LEU A 11 7.80 -23.75 48.09
C LEU A 11 7.29 -25.16 47.79
N GLU A 12 8.11 -25.95 47.10
CA GLU A 12 7.80 -27.34 46.76
C GLU A 12 7.76 -28.22 48.02
N GLU A 13 8.68 -28.01 48.97
CA GLU A 13 8.71 -28.66 50.28
C GLU A 13 7.44 -28.34 51.11
N ILE A 14 7.09 -27.06 51.25
CA ILE A 14 5.88 -26.63 51.97
C ILE A 14 4.61 -27.14 51.28
N ALA A 15 4.58 -27.15 49.94
CA ALA A 15 3.48 -27.71 49.17
C ALA A 15 3.38 -29.22 49.31
N MET A 16 4.48 -29.95 49.49
CA MET A 16 4.47 -31.39 49.75
C MET A 16 3.91 -31.73 51.14
N GLU A 17 4.21 -30.91 52.14
CA GLU A 17 3.73 -31.10 53.52
C GLU A 17 2.27 -30.70 53.71
N ASN A 18 1.77 -29.71 52.97
CA ASN A 18 0.41 -29.20 53.12
C ASN A 18 -0.45 -29.38 51.85
N PRO A 19 -1.45 -30.30 51.88
CA PRO A 19 -2.33 -30.56 50.75
C PRO A 19 -3.11 -29.34 50.22
N ALA A 20 -3.45 -28.38 51.08
CA ALA A 20 -4.16 -27.17 50.68
C ALA A 20 -3.24 -26.20 49.90
N ILE A 21 -1.98 -26.07 50.34
CA ILE A 21 -0.96 -25.26 49.66
C ILE A 21 -0.60 -25.91 48.32
N LYS A 22 -0.42 -27.24 48.29
CA LYS A 22 -0.23 -27.99 47.02
C LYS A 22 -1.31 -27.65 46.00
N LYS A 23 -2.57 -27.71 46.42
CA LYS A 23 -3.72 -27.44 45.56
C LYS A 23 -3.71 -26.00 45.05
N ALA A 24 -3.40 -25.02 45.90
CA ALA A 24 -3.30 -23.62 45.50
C ALA A 24 -2.21 -23.38 44.45
N VAL A 25 -1.00 -23.90 44.68
CA VAL A 25 0.13 -23.81 43.73
C VAL A 25 -0.21 -24.46 42.39
N THR A 26 -0.85 -25.64 42.41
CA THR A 26 -1.22 -26.36 41.18
C THR A 26 -2.27 -25.57 40.36
N ILE A 27 -3.25 -24.96 41.03
CA ILE A 27 -4.27 -24.13 40.38
C ILE A 27 -3.65 -22.87 39.78
N GLU A 28 -2.73 -22.21 40.50
CA GLU A 28 -2.04 -21.02 40.02
C GLU A 28 -1.18 -21.32 38.78
N GLN A 29 -0.39 -22.41 38.82
CA GLN A 29 0.39 -22.87 37.67
C GLN A 29 -0.50 -23.19 36.45
N ALA A 30 -1.62 -23.88 36.66
CA ALA A 30 -2.57 -24.19 35.59
C ALA A 30 -3.20 -22.92 34.99
N PHE A 31 -3.57 -21.96 35.83
CA PHE A 31 -4.12 -20.67 35.41
C PHE A 31 -3.10 -19.83 34.64
N MET A 32 -1.85 -19.76 35.13
CA MET A 32 -0.75 -19.08 34.45
C MET A 32 -0.46 -19.69 33.09
N LYS A 33 -0.35 -21.03 33.01
CA LYS A 33 -0.12 -21.74 31.75
C LYS A 33 -1.23 -21.43 30.74
N SER A 34 -2.49 -21.47 31.17
CA SER A 34 -3.64 -21.11 30.33
C SER A 34 -3.58 -19.66 29.83
N ASN A 35 -3.21 -18.71 30.69
CA ASN A 35 -3.06 -17.30 30.29
C ASN A 35 -1.90 -17.08 29.31
N ILE A 36 -0.77 -17.75 29.51
CA ILE A 36 0.38 -17.69 28.60
C ILE A 36 0.00 -18.26 27.24
N GLU A 37 -0.63 -19.44 27.21
CA GLU A 37 -1.11 -20.08 25.98
C GLU A 37 -2.10 -19.19 25.23
N ARG A 38 -3.07 -18.62 25.95
CA ARG A 38 -4.02 -17.65 25.39
C ARG A 38 -3.31 -16.43 24.83
N ARG A 39 -2.34 -15.88 25.56
CA ARG A 39 -1.59 -14.69 25.10
C ARG A 39 -0.76 -14.99 23.84
N ILE A 40 -0.13 -16.15 23.77
CA ILE A 40 0.60 -16.60 22.58
C ILE A 40 -0.34 -16.73 21.39
N TYR A 41 -1.53 -17.31 21.60
CA TYR A 41 -2.55 -17.42 20.56
C TYR A 41 -3.01 -16.03 20.06
N GLU A 42 -3.35 -15.12 20.97
CA GLU A 42 -3.78 -13.76 20.63
C GLU A 42 -2.70 -12.99 19.86
N LEU A 43 -1.42 -13.14 20.24
CA LEU A 43 -0.31 -12.50 19.54
C LEU A 43 -0.13 -13.07 18.13
N ARG A 44 -0.28 -14.39 17.95
CA ARG A 44 -0.24 -15.02 16.62
C ARG A 44 -1.38 -14.54 15.73
N GLU A 45 -2.61 -14.53 16.24
CA GLU A 45 -3.75 -14.01 15.48
C GLU A 45 -3.57 -12.53 15.15
N LYS A 46 -3.07 -11.73 16.09
CA LYS A 46 -2.79 -10.31 15.86
C LYS A 46 -1.78 -10.15 14.72
N ALA A 47 -0.67 -10.88 14.75
CA ALA A 47 0.34 -10.81 13.68
C ALA A 47 -0.25 -11.13 12.30
N VAL A 48 -1.08 -12.17 12.22
CA VAL A 48 -1.78 -12.55 10.97
C VAL A 48 -2.74 -11.43 10.51
N ARG A 49 -3.50 -10.82 11.43
CA ARG A 49 -4.42 -9.72 11.10
C ARG A 49 -3.67 -8.47 10.66
N ASP A 50 -2.55 -8.15 11.32
CA ASP A 50 -1.70 -7.02 10.97
C ASP A 50 -1.12 -7.22 9.57
N GLU A 51 -0.65 -8.43 9.23
CA GLU A 51 -0.16 -8.79 7.89
C GLU A 51 -1.25 -8.66 6.81
N ILE A 52 -2.43 -9.23 7.05
CA ILE A 52 -3.57 -9.13 6.11
C ILE A 52 -3.95 -7.66 5.89
N SER A 53 -3.98 -6.88 6.96
CA SER A 53 -4.34 -5.46 6.91
C SER A 53 -3.29 -4.64 6.16
N ALA A 54 -2.00 -4.92 6.37
CA ALA A 54 -0.90 -4.29 5.65
C ALA A 54 -0.96 -4.60 4.15
N LEU A 55 -1.18 -5.86 3.78
CA LEU A 55 -1.32 -6.26 2.37
C LEU A 55 -2.56 -5.64 1.71
N ALA A 56 -3.68 -5.57 2.41
CA ALA A 56 -4.89 -4.92 1.92
C ALA A 56 -4.67 -3.41 1.70
N GLY A 57 -4.01 -2.74 2.65
CA GLY A 57 -3.63 -1.33 2.55
C GLY A 57 -2.74 -1.08 1.34
N ALA A 58 -1.64 -1.82 1.22
CA ALA A 58 -0.69 -1.69 0.10
C ALA A 58 -1.36 -1.93 -1.27
N LYS A 59 -2.27 -2.91 -1.36
CA LYS A 59 -3.01 -3.18 -2.59
C LYS A 59 -3.95 -2.03 -2.96
N GLU A 60 -4.64 -1.45 -1.98
CA GLU A 60 -5.55 -0.33 -2.23
C GLU A 60 -4.78 0.94 -2.60
N GLU A 61 -3.67 1.24 -1.92
CA GLU A 61 -2.77 2.35 -2.26
C GLU A 61 -2.27 2.22 -3.70
N GLY A 62 -1.71 1.07 -4.07
CA GLY A 62 -1.24 0.84 -5.44
C GLY A 62 -2.35 0.93 -6.49
N ARG A 63 -3.59 0.52 -6.16
CA ARG A 63 -4.76 0.66 -7.05
C ARG A 63 -5.16 2.13 -7.22
N VAL A 64 -5.11 2.92 -6.14
CA VAL A 64 -5.44 4.34 -6.15
C VAL A 64 -4.40 5.13 -6.94
N GLU A 65 -3.12 4.90 -6.65
CA GLU A 65 -1.98 5.53 -7.35
C GLU A 65 -2.01 5.18 -8.83
N GLY A 66 -2.05 3.89 -9.19
CA GLY A 66 -2.07 3.48 -10.60
C GLY A 66 -3.27 4.02 -11.38
N LYS A 67 -4.44 4.18 -10.74
CA LYS A 67 -5.60 4.82 -11.37
C LYS A 67 -5.40 6.33 -11.54
N ALA A 68 -4.75 6.99 -10.59
CA ALA A 68 -4.46 8.42 -10.66
C ALA A 68 -3.43 8.71 -11.76
N GLU A 69 -2.32 7.97 -11.77
CA GLU A 69 -1.26 8.04 -12.78
C GLU A 69 -1.80 7.75 -14.18
N GLY A 70 -2.45 6.60 -14.38
CA GLY A 70 -2.99 6.24 -15.70
C GLY A 70 -4.03 7.24 -16.22
N LYS A 71 -4.81 7.87 -15.33
CA LYS A 71 -5.73 8.95 -15.73
C LYS A 71 -5.00 10.25 -16.09
N ALA A 72 -3.90 10.56 -15.41
CA ALA A 72 -3.09 11.75 -15.70
C ALA A 72 -2.35 11.59 -17.02
N GLU A 73 -1.67 10.45 -17.22
CA GLU A 73 -0.97 10.10 -18.45
C GLU A 73 -1.92 10.06 -19.65
N GLY A 74 -3.02 9.29 -19.56
CA GLY A 74 -3.97 9.21 -20.68
C GLY A 74 -4.60 10.56 -21.05
N LYS A 75 -4.79 11.47 -20.09
CA LYS A 75 -5.23 12.84 -20.37
C LYS A 75 -4.15 13.71 -21.01
N ALA A 76 -2.88 13.48 -20.69
CA ALA A 76 -1.77 14.21 -21.30
C ALA A 76 -1.56 13.73 -22.74
N GLU A 77 -1.47 12.42 -22.94
CA GLU A 77 -1.32 11.79 -24.25
C GLU A 77 -2.48 12.14 -25.18
N GLY A 78 -3.73 11.97 -24.73
CA GLY A 78 -4.90 12.30 -25.56
C GLY A 78 -4.98 13.78 -25.95
N ARG A 79 -4.50 14.69 -25.09
CA ARG A 79 -4.40 16.12 -25.43
C ARG A 79 -3.32 16.38 -26.48
N GLN A 80 -2.16 15.74 -26.35
CA GLN A 80 -1.08 15.87 -27.34
C GLN A 80 -1.46 15.26 -28.69
N GLU A 81 -2.09 14.09 -28.70
CA GLU A 81 -2.58 13.43 -29.91
C GLU A 81 -3.64 14.30 -30.60
N THR A 82 -4.65 14.76 -29.87
CA THR A 82 -5.68 15.66 -30.42
C THR A 82 -5.08 16.95 -30.98
N LEU A 83 -4.10 17.54 -30.28
CA LEU A 83 -3.42 18.75 -30.74
C LEU A 83 -2.65 18.49 -32.04
N ARG A 84 -1.95 17.35 -32.12
CA ARG A 84 -1.22 16.92 -33.32
C ARG A 84 -2.16 16.68 -34.49
N GLU A 85 -3.25 15.93 -34.30
CA GLU A 85 -4.25 15.67 -35.32
C GLU A 85 -4.88 16.96 -35.86
N LYS A 86 -5.26 17.87 -34.98
CA LYS A 86 -5.82 19.18 -35.38
C LYS A 86 -4.81 20.03 -36.15
N THR A 87 -3.54 20.01 -35.73
CA THR A 87 -2.46 20.72 -36.42
C THR A 87 -2.25 20.14 -37.83
N ILE A 88 -2.24 18.82 -37.97
CA ILE A 88 -2.14 18.13 -39.26
C ILE A 88 -3.36 18.46 -40.15
N ALA A 89 -4.57 18.43 -39.59
CA ALA A 89 -5.78 18.77 -40.34
C ALA A 89 -5.74 20.21 -40.87
N ALA A 90 -5.27 21.16 -40.06
CA ALA A 90 -5.09 22.55 -40.47
C ALA A 90 -4.03 22.72 -41.57
N LEU A 91 -2.90 22.01 -41.46
CA LEU A 91 -1.87 21.98 -42.50
C LEU A 91 -2.41 21.42 -43.82
N LYS A 92 -3.18 20.33 -43.78
CA LYS A 92 -3.83 19.73 -44.96
C LYS A 92 -4.89 20.64 -45.57
N ALA A 93 -5.56 21.46 -44.76
CA ALA A 93 -6.50 22.47 -45.23
C ALA A 93 -5.81 23.71 -45.84
N GLY A 94 -4.48 23.76 -45.86
CA GLY A 94 -3.71 24.84 -46.49
C GLY A 94 -3.60 26.11 -45.64
N LEU A 95 -3.84 26.02 -44.32
CA LEU A 95 -3.62 27.17 -43.44
C LEU A 95 -2.12 27.48 -43.31
N GLU A 96 -1.82 28.77 -43.16
CA GLU A 96 -0.45 29.25 -42.97
C GLU A 96 0.16 28.76 -41.64
N VAL A 97 1.44 28.39 -41.70
CA VAL A 97 2.17 27.79 -40.55
C VAL A 97 2.15 28.72 -39.34
N ASN A 98 2.35 30.02 -39.54
CA ASN A 98 2.34 31.02 -38.47
C ASN A 98 0.96 31.12 -37.79
N LEU A 99 -0.13 31.04 -38.57
CA LEU A 99 -1.48 31.09 -38.03
C LEU A 99 -1.80 29.82 -37.23
N ILE A 100 -1.37 28.65 -37.72
CA ILE A 100 -1.55 27.38 -37.01
C ILE A 100 -0.77 27.40 -35.69
N ALA A 101 0.49 27.83 -35.70
CA ALA A 101 1.32 27.96 -34.50
C ALA A 101 0.64 28.85 -33.45
N GLN A 102 0.11 30.00 -33.87
CA GLN A 102 -0.62 30.92 -32.98
C GLN A 102 -1.91 30.32 -32.41
N ILE A 103 -2.73 29.65 -33.23
CA ILE A 103 -4.01 29.06 -32.79
C ILE A 103 -3.78 27.87 -31.86
N MET A 104 -2.78 27.04 -32.17
CA MET A 104 -2.50 25.80 -31.45
C MET A 104 -1.57 26.01 -30.25
N GLY A 105 -0.98 27.19 -30.10
CA GLY A 105 -0.03 27.50 -29.04
C GLY A 105 1.28 26.71 -29.17
N LEU A 106 1.69 26.43 -30.40
CA LEU A 106 2.91 25.69 -30.75
C LEU A 106 3.99 26.64 -31.24
N ASP A 107 5.25 26.22 -31.16
CA ASP A 107 6.33 26.94 -31.83
C ASP A 107 6.25 26.73 -33.34
N ILE A 108 6.66 27.74 -34.12
CA ILE A 108 6.67 27.68 -35.58
C ILE A 108 7.54 26.50 -36.06
N VAL A 109 8.66 26.23 -35.38
CA VAL A 109 9.56 25.11 -35.71
C VAL A 109 8.86 23.77 -35.52
N GLU A 110 8.01 23.62 -34.50
CA GLU A 110 7.26 22.37 -34.25
C GLU A 110 6.24 22.10 -35.36
N VAL A 111 5.49 23.13 -35.77
CA VAL A 111 4.53 23.02 -36.88
C VAL A 111 5.24 22.75 -38.20
N GLN A 112 6.38 23.39 -38.43
CA GLN A 112 7.20 23.17 -39.63
C GLN A 112 7.73 21.73 -39.69
N LYS A 113 8.21 21.20 -38.57
CA LYS A 113 8.65 19.80 -38.46
C LYS A 113 7.51 18.83 -38.76
N LEU A 114 6.32 19.06 -38.19
CA LEU A 114 5.12 18.27 -38.49
C LEU A 114 4.75 18.30 -39.98
N LYS A 115 4.89 19.45 -40.64
CA LYS A 115 4.68 19.60 -42.09
C LYS A 115 5.70 18.81 -42.90
N GLU A 116 6.97 18.83 -42.51
CA GLU A 116 8.01 18.03 -43.16
C GLU A 116 7.79 16.52 -43.00
N ASP A 117 7.42 16.08 -41.79
CA ASP A 117 7.11 14.67 -41.51
C ASP A 117 5.91 14.19 -42.35
N LEU A 118 4.92 15.05 -42.59
CA LEU A 118 3.79 14.76 -43.48
C LEU A 118 4.22 14.58 -44.95
N ASN A 119 5.20 15.36 -45.42
CA ASN A 119 5.69 15.30 -46.80
C ASN A 119 6.67 14.14 -47.04
N LYS A 120 7.21 13.54 -45.97
CA LYS A 120 8.10 12.38 -46.00
C LYS A 120 7.35 11.04 -45.95
N SER A 121 6.08 11.05 -45.55
CA SER A 121 5.19 9.88 -45.49
C SER A 121 4.38 9.73 -46.77
#